data_AF-A0A1L5P4R3-F1
#
_entry.id   AF-A0A1L5P4R3-F1
#
_cell.length_a   1.000
_cell.length_b   1.000
_cell.length_c   1.000
_cell.angle_alpha   90.00
_cell.angle_beta   90.00
_cell.angle_gamma   90.00
#
_symmetry.space_group_name_H-M   'P 1'
#
loop_
_entity.id
_entity.type
_entity.pdbx_description
1 polymer ?
#
loop_
_entity_poly.entity_id
_entity_poly.type
_entity_poly.pdbx_seq_one_letter_code
_entity_poly.pdbx_strand_id
1 'polypeptide(L)' 'MKLAVAREIKSIAAEAGADSWKLIREGKHLIIDFRFAEKTVRQVLAATPSGPRARRNEVAWLRRQVAA' A
#
# COMPACT_ATOMS: atom_id res chain seq x y z
N MET A 1 6.91 9.41 -10.28
CA MET A 1 6.62 9.28 -8.84
C MET A 1 7.29 10.33 -8.01
N LYS A 2 6.49 11.07 -7.24
CA LYS A 2 6.99 11.96 -6.18
C LYS A 2 7.66 11.14 -5.08
N LEU A 3 8.83 11.58 -4.59
CA LEU A 3 9.58 10.86 -3.55
C LEU A 3 8.77 10.62 -2.26
N ALA A 4 7.89 11.55 -1.91
CA ALA A 4 6.98 11.42 -0.77
C ALA A 4 6.04 10.21 -0.91
N VAL A 5 5.42 10.04 -2.08
CA VAL A 5 4.54 8.91 -2.40
C VAL A 5 5.27 7.59 -2.24
N ALA A 6 6.49 7.49 -2.78
CA ALA A 6 7.32 6.29 -2.66
C ALA A 6 7.62 5.93 -1.20
N ARG A 7 7.96 6.93 -0.37
CA ARG A 7 8.26 6.75 1.06
C ARG A 7 7.04 6.31 1.85
N GLU A 8 5.87 6.86 1.52
CA GLU A 8 4.61 6.49 2.17
C GLU A 8 4.22 5.06 1.81
N ILE A 9 4.28 4.67 0.53
CA ILE A 9 4.00 3.30 0.10
C ILE A 9 4.97 2.31 0.74
N LYS A 10 6.27 2.64 0.79
CA LYS A 10 7.28 1.82 1.48
C LYS A 10 6.96 1.63 2.95
N SER A 11 6.51 2.70 3.64
CA SER A 11 6.13 2.62 5.05
C SER A 11 4.91 1.72 5.24
N ILE A 12 3.88 1.87 4.40
CA ILE A 12 2.68 1.01 4.43
C ILE A 12 3.04 -0.45 4.17
N ALA A 13 3.87 -0.72 3.16
CA ALA A 13 4.32 -2.08 2.83
C ALA A 13 5.05 -2.72 4.02
N ALA A 14 6.00 -2.01 4.62
CA ALA A 14 6.77 -2.49 5.76
C ALA A 14 5.88 -2.73 6.99
N GLU A 15 5.00 -1.78 7.31
CA GLU A 15 4.06 -1.90 8.43
C GLU A 15 3.05 -3.04 8.21
N ALA A 16 2.63 -3.29 6.97
CA ALA A 16 1.72 -4.38 6.62
C ALA A 16 2.39 -5.77 6.58
N GLY A 17 3.72 -5.83 6.50
CA GLY A 17 4.47 -7.08 6.33
C GLY A 17 4.51 -7.58 4.89
N ALA A 18 4.42 -6.68 3.91
CA ALA A 18 4.60 -7.03 2.49
C ALA A 18 6.09 -7.20 2.15
N ASP A 19 6.43 -8.26 1.41
CA ASP A 19 7.79 -8.54 0.96
C ASP A 19 8.28 -7.51 -0.05
N SER A 20 7.38 -7.06 -0.93
CA SER A 20 7.66 -6.03 -1.92
C SER A 20 6.38 -5.32 -2.35
N TRP A 21 6.54 -4.23 -3.08
CA TRP A 21 5.43 -3.50 -3.69
C TRP A 21 5.80 -3.00 -5.08
N LYS A 22 4.79 -2.87 -5.94
CA LYS A 22 4.94 -2.33 -7.29
C LYS A 22 3.85 -1.30 -7.56
N LEU A 23 4.27 -0.09 -7.90
CA LEU A 23 3.34 0.93 -8.39
C LEU A 23 2.97 0.59 -9.84
N ILE A 24 1.69 0.30 -10.06
CA ILE A 24 1.14 -0.06 -11.38
C ILE A 24 0.71 1.18 -12.14
N ARG A 25 0.12 2.16 -11.45
CA ARG A 25 -0.36 3.41 -12.05
C ARG A 25 -0.29 4.56 -11.07
N GLU A 26 0.19 5.70 -11.55
CA GLU A 26 0.16 6.99 -10.87
C GLU A 26 -0.58 7.98 -11.77
N GLY A 27 -1.87 8.20 -11.49
CA GLY A 27 -2.71 9.13 -12.26
C GLY A 27 -3.79 9.72 -11.35
N LYS A 28 -5.05 9.70 -11.79
CA LYS A 28 -6.20 10.06 -10.92
C LYS A 28 -6.30 9.17 -9.67
N HIS A 29 -5.83 7.93 -9.78
CA HIS A 29 -5.70 6.99 -8.68
C HIS A 29 -4.29 6.40 -8.67
N LEU A 30 -3.84 6.02 -7.48
CA LEU A 30 -2.65 5.21 -7.24
C LEU A 30 -3.08 3.75 -7.22
N ILE A 31 -2.53 2.94 -8.11
CA ILE A 31 -2.74 1.49 -8.12
C ILE A 31 -1.43 0.84 -7.72
N ILE A 32 -1.44 0.09 -6.63
CA ILE A 32 -0.25 -0.51 -6.04
C ILE A 32 -0.53 -2.00 -5.82
N ASP A 33 0.39 -2.84 -6.27
CA ASP A 33 0.40 -4.26 -5.95
C ASP A 33 1.34 -4.49 -4.77
N PHE A 34 0.81 -4.99 -3.66
CA PHE A 34 1.58 -5.43 -2.49
C PHE A 34 1.76 -6.94 -2.56
N ARG A 35 3.01 -7.39 -2.59
CA ARG A 35 3.34 -8.81 -2.63
C ARG A 35 3.60 -9.31 -1.23
N PHE A 36 2.94 -10.40 -0.89
CA PHE A 36 3.15 -11.20 0.31
C PHE A 36 3.59 -12.61 -0.11
N ALA A 37 4.03 -13.42 0.86
CA ALA A 37 4.57 -14.76 0.60
C ALA A 37 3.63 -15.63 -0.25
N GLU A 38 2.33 -15.59 0.05
CA GLU A 38 1.34 -16.49 -0.55
C GLU A 38 0.51 -15.84 -1.66
N LYS A 39 0.46 -14.50 -1.73
CA LYS A 39 -0.37 -13.78 -2.72
C LYS A 39 0.01 -12.33 -2.92
N THR A 40 -0.58 -11.73 -3.95
CA THR A 40 -0.49 -10.30 -4.25
C THR A 40 -1.84 -9.63 -4.00
N VAL A 41 -1.84 -8.54 -3.23
CA VAL A 41 -3.01 -7.72 -2.96
C VAL A 41 -2.88 -6.41 -3.73
N ARG A 42 -3.84 -6.15 -4.63
CA ARG A 42 -3.94 -4.88 -5.36
C ARG A 42 -4.75 -3.87 -4.55
N GLN A 43 -4.16 -2.71 -4.31
CA GLN A 43 -4.80 -1.60 -3.63
C GLN A 43 -4.97 -0.42 -4.60
N VAL A 44 -6.13 0.23 -4.54
CA VAL A 44 -6.46 1.42 -5.31
C VAL A 44 -6.73 2.56 -4.33
N LEU A 45 -5.95 3.62 -4.41
CA LEU A 45 -6.06 4.80 -3.54
C LEU A 45 -6.28 6.05 -4.38
N ALA A 46 -7.09 6.99 -3.90
CA ALA A 46 -7.21 8.30 -4.56
C ALA A 46 -5.94 9.15 -4.39
N ALA A 47 -5.29 9.04 -3.23
CA ALA A 47 -4.01 9.64 -2.89
C ALA A 47 -3.34 8.79 -1.82
N THR A 48 -2.04 9.00 -1.55
CA THR A 48 -1.41 8.32 -0.43
C THR A 48 -1.98 8.84 0.91
N PRO A 49 -2.00 8.01 1.96
CA PRO A 49 -2.59 8.41 3.24
C PRO A 49 -1.72 9.44 3.95
N SER A 50 -2.19 10.69 4.01
CA SER A 50 -1.45 11.84 4.56
C SER A 50 -1.36 11.89 6.09
N GLY A 51 -2.07 11.01 6.81
CA GLY A 51 -2.17 11.02 8.26
C GLY A 51 -1.89 9.67 8.94
N PRO A 52 -1.40 9.65 10.20
CA PRO A 52 -1.09 8.41 10.92
C PRO A 52 -2.27 7.47 11.10
N ARG A 53 -3.49 8.01 11.22
CA ARG A 53 -4.72 7.20 11.34
C ARG A 53 -5.10 6.55 10.01
N ALA A 54 -5.06 7.32 8.92
CA ALA A 54 -5.34 6.81 7.58
C ALA A 54 -4.35 5.71 7.20
N ARG A 55 -3.06 5.91 7.48
CA ARG A 55 -2.03 4.88 7.28
C ARG A 55 -2.34 3.58 8.03
N ARG A 56 -2.63 3.68 9.33
CA ARG A 56 -2.97 2.50 10.16
C ARG A 56 -4.19 1.75 9.62
N ASN A 57 -5.19 2.47 9.11
CA ASN A 57 -6.35 1.86 8.49
C ASN A 57 -5.98 1.08 7.21
N GLU A 58 -5.13 1.65 6.35
CA GLU A 58 -4.67 0.94 5.14
C GLU A 58 -3.84 -0.31 5.49
N VAL A 59 -2.95 -0.20 6.48
CA VAL A 59 -2.17 -1.33 6.99
C VAL A 59 -3.10 -2.44 7.52
N ALA A 60 -4.08 -2.08 8.33
CA ALA A 60 -5.05 -3.04 8.87
C ALA A 60 -5.93 -3.65 7.76
N TRP A 61 -6.27 -2.88 6.74
CA TRP A 61 -6.99 -3.39 5.57
C TRP A 61 -6.14 -4.41 4.80
N LEU A 62 -4.88 -4.09 4.49
CA LEU A 62 -3.95 -5.00 3.81
C LEU A 62 -3.80 -6.32 4.58
N ARG A 63 -3.57 -6.26 5.91
CA ARG A 63 -3.46 -7.46 6.74
C ARG A 63 -4.72 -8.33 6.70
N ARG A 64 -5.90 -7.72 6.66
CA ARG A 64 -7.17 -8.46 6.49
C ARG A 64 -7.29 -9.11 5.13
N GLN A 65 -6.84 -8.46 4.06
CA GLN A 65 -6.80 -9.06 2.72
C GLN A 65 -5.84 -10.23 2.65
N VAL A 66 -4.75 -10.21 3.43
CA VAL A 66 -3.80 -11.33 3.51
C VAL A 66 -4.42 -12.51 4.26
N ALA A 67 -5.10 -12.26 5.37
CA ALA A 67 -5.71 -13.31 6.20
C ALA A 67 -6.99 -13.94 5.62
N ALA A 68 -7.69 -13.25 4.70
CA ALA A 68 -8.89 -13.74 4.03
C ALA A 68 -8.55 -14.69 2.87
#